data_AF-A0A1I8B4W8-F1
#
_entry.id   AF-A0A1I8B4W8-F1
#
_cell.length_a   1.000
_cell.length_b   1.000
_cell.length_c   1.000
_cell.angle_alpha   90.00
_cell.angle_beta   90.00
_cell.angle_gamma   90.00
#
_symmetry.space_group_name_H-M   'P 1'
#
loop_
_entity.id
_entity.type
_entity.pdbx_description
1 polymer ?
#
loop_
_entity_poly.entity_id
_entity_poly.type
_entity_poly.pdbx_seq_one_letter_code
_entity_poly.pdbx_strand_id
1 'polypeptide(L)'
;MVNKEEAIPLVRIFGAISYLIFTIFSLTMNILLAITLLKGWKHFRKNAFYRIVWQLIFADLFAQIVQLIVAVPTTFAGQKWGYYASTYLPAAMLLAYLAIYIRVRYFVNANLFKMSSMEKERKKREKKVLLQAFLICGFLELQDLAFIYIPKIPVEGQWSYLLTFTINWSGILLNSMSPIILFTFNKEISERIKKLIGGIIPQRFSTVTPVHTIQPTAIQPAQQKIKHWSQKWLQPINLNIKEEPEFDRFIFTGVINGQLGNQAK
;
A
#
# COMPACT_ATOMS: atom_id res chain seq x y z
N MET A 1 -34.95 31.98 15.27
CA MET A 1 -33.60 32.16 15.83
C MET A 1 -33.17 30.81 16.35
N VAL A 2 -32.34 30.09 15.58
CA VAL A 2 -31.85 28.76 15.97
C VAL A 2 -30.76 28.99 17.01
N ASN A 3 -31.01 28.59 18.26
CA ASN A 3 -29.97 28.55 19.28
C ASN A 3 -28.82 27.71 18.72
N LYS A 4 -27.65 28.31 18.56
CA LYS A 4 -26.44 27.56 18.20
C LYS A 4 -26.19 26.58 19.34
N GLU A 5 -26.59 25.32 19.16
CA GLU A 5 -26.22 24.25 20.06
C GLU A 5 -24.71 24.08 19.97
N GLU A 6 -24.00 24.77 20.85
CA GLU A 6 -22.56 24.61 20.97
C GLU A 6 -22.30 23.17 21.44
N ALA A 7 -21.54 22.41 20.65
CA ALA A 7 -21.12 21.08 21.06
C ALA A 7 -20.44 21.13 22.42
N ILE A 8 -20.82 20.19 23.29
CA ILE A 8 -20.25 20.00 24.62
C ILE A 8 -18.71 20.00 24.50
N PRO A 9 -17.98 20.83 25.26
CA PRO A 9 -16.52 20.95 25.15
C PRO A 9 -15.81 19.61 25.35
N LEU A 10 -16.37 18.74 26.19
CA LEU A 10 -15.88 17.38 26.42
C LEU A 10 -15.81 16.54 25.14
N VAL A 11 -16.83 16.62 24.28
CA VAL A 11 -16.89 15.87 23.01
C VAL A 11 -15.79 16.35 22.07
N ARG A 12 -15.49 17.65 22.05
CA ARG A 12 -14.41 18.22 21.23
C ARG A 12 -13.03 17.77 21.70
N ILE A 13 -12.78 17.81 23.01
CA ILE A 13 -11.50 17.38 23.61
C ILE A 13 -11.29 15.89 23.34
N PHE A 14 -12.32 15.06 23.57
CA PHE A 14 -12.26 13.64 23.28
C PHE A 14 -11.97 13.36 21.80
N GLY A 15 -12.68 14.03 20.90
CA GLY A 15 -12.43 13.94 19.45
C GLY A 15 -10.99 14.29 19.08
N ALA A 16 -10.48 15.43 19.56
CA ALA A 16 -9.11 15.87 19.28
C ALA A 16 -8.05 14.89 19.80
N ILE A 17 -8.19 14.40 21.04
CA ILE A 17 -7.26 13.42 21.63
C ILE A 17 -7.30 12.11 20.83
N SER A 18 -8.50 11.62 20.50
CA SER A 18 -8.64 10.38 19.73
C SER A 18 -7.97 10.49 18.35
N TYR A 19 -8.13 11.62 17.65
CA TYR A 19 -7.47 11.86 16.37
C TYR A 19 -5.95 11.91 16.50
N LEU A 20 -5.44 12.56 17.56
CA LEU A 20 -4.00 12.62 17.78
C LEU A 20 -3.43 11.21 17.98
N ILE A 21 -4.08 10.39 18.80
CA ILE A 21 -3.65 8.99 19.05
C ILE A 21 -3.67 8.18 17.75
N PHE A 22 -4.79 8.20 17.01
CA PHE A 22 -4.91 7.45 15.77
C PHE A 22 -3.92 7.94 14.70
N THR A 23 -3.68 9.26 14.61
CA THR A 23 -2.72 9.82 13.65
C THR A 23 -1.30 9.41 13.98
N ILE A 24 -0.90 9.46 15.25
CA ILE A 24 0.43 9.00 15.69
C ILE A 24 0.59 7.52 15.40
N PHE A 25 -0.42 6.69 15.68
CA PHE A 25 -0.40 5.27 15.38
C PHE A 25 -0.24 5.00 13.87
N SER A 26 -1.05 5.66 13.05
CA SER A 26 -1.05 5.50 11.60
C SER A 26 0.28 5.97 10.98
N LEU A 27 0.82 7.10 11.46
CA LEU A 27 2.14 7.62 11.07
C LEU A 27 3.26 6.64 11.45
N THR A 28 3.20 6.08 12.67
CA THR A 28 4.19 5.10 13.15
C THR A 28 4.22 3.87 12.25
N MET A 29 3.04 3.35 11.85
CA MET A 29 2.95 2.21 10.94
C MET A 29 3.51 2.53 9.54
N ASN A 30 3.19 3.71 9.00
CA ASN A 30 3.72 4.14 7.70
C ASN A 30 5.24 4.37 7.73
N ILE A 31 5.77 4.98 8.78
CA ILE A 31 7.22 5.18 8.97
C ILE A 31 7.92 3.82 9.10
N LEU A 32 7.37 2.89 9.89
CA LEU A 32 7.94 1.56 10.05
C LEU A 32 8.01 0.84 8.70
N LEU A 33 6.93 0.89 7.92
CA LEU A 33 6.90 0.34 6.57
C LEU A 33 7.95 1.03 5.68
N ALA A 34 8.01 2.35 5.65
CA ALA A 34 8.99 3.10 4.86
C ALA A 34 10.44 2.69 5.20
N ILE A 35 10.77 2.58 6.50
CA ILE A 35 12.10 2.14 6.96
C ILE A 35 12.40 0.71 6.48
N THR A 36 11.44 -0.21 6.58
CA THR A 36 11.63 -1.61 6.16
C THR A 36 11.89 -1.72 4.67
N LEU A 37 11.20 -0.90 3.88
CA LEU A 37 11.40 -0.80 2.45
C LEU A 37 12.76 -0.18 2.13
N LEU A 38 13.13 0.95 2.77
CA LEU A 38 14.41 1.62 2.56
C LEU A 38 15.61 0.69 2.80
N LYS A 39 15.58 -0.12 3.87
CA LYS A 39 16.64 -1.11 4.14
C LYS A 39 16.76 -2.18 3.05
N GLY A 40 15.68 -2.50 2.34
CA GLY A 40 15.66 -3.47 1.26
C GLY A 40 15.80 -2.88 -0.15
N TRP A 41 16.01 -1.56 -0.29
CA TRP A 41 15.86 -0.84 -1.55
C TRP A 41 16.63 -1.44 -2.73
N LYS A 42 17.90 -1.83 -2.51
CA LYS A 42 18.76 -2.41 -3.55
C LYS A 42 18.20 -3.70 -4.15
N HIS A 43 17.54 -4.53 -3.34
CA HIS A 43 16.93 -5.78 -3.79
C HIS A 43 15.56 -5.52 -4.44
N PHE A 44 14.76 -4.62 -3.85
CA PHE A 44 13.38 -4.45 -4.24
C PHE A 44 13.14 -3.51 -5.42
N ARG A 45 14.06 -2.60 -5.75
CA ARG A 45 13.89 -1.66 -6.88
C ARG A 45 13.62 -2.37 -8.22
N LYS A 46 14.12 -3.61 -8.38
CA LYS A 46 13.90 -4.42 -9.60
C LYS A 46 12.44 -4.88 -9.74
N ASN A 47 11.66 -4.93 -8.64
CA ASN A 47 10.27 -5.37 -8.66
C ASN A 47 9.33 -4.18 -8.89
N ALA A 48 8.51 -4.24 -9.94
CA ALA A 48 7.51 -3.22 -10.23
C ALA A 48 6.53 -2.99 -9.06
N PHE A 49 6.17 -4.06 -8.35
CA PHE A 49 5.33 -4.01 -7.15
C PHE A 49 5.85 -3.03 -6.10
N TYR A 50 7.17 -3.01 -5.87
CA TYR A 50 7.76 -2.16 -4.85
C TYR A 50 7.65 -0.67 -5.20
N ARG A 51 7.72 -0.31 -6.49
CA ARG A 51 7.50 1.08 -6.92
C ARG A 51 6.08 1.55 -6.62
N ILE A 52 5.09 0.69 -6.88
CA ILE A 52 3.68 0.97 -6.58
C ILE A 52 3.48 1.15 -5.08
N VAL A 53 4.05 0.25 -4.26
CA VAL A 53 3.98 0.33 -2.81
C VAL A 53 4.65 1.61 -2.28
N TRP A 54 5.80 1.99 -2.84
CA TRP A 54 6.48 3.23 -2.45
C TRP A 54 5.66 4.48 -2.78
N GLN A 55 5.03 4.52 -3.96
CA GLN A 55 4.12 5.61 -4.34
C GLN A 55 2.90 5.68 -3.41
N LEU A 56 2.34 4.53 -3.03
CA LEU A 56 1.21 4.44 -2.10
C LEU A 56 1.58 5.00 -0.72
N ILE A 57 2.72 4.59 -0.15
CA ILE A 57 3.18 5.08 1.17
C ILE A 57 3.42 6.57 1.14
N PHE A 58 4.04 7.07 0.07
CA PHE A 58 4.28 8.50 -0.07
C PHE A 58 2.97 9.29 -0.13
N ALA A 59 1.99 8.78 -0.89
CA ALA A 59 0.65 9.36 -0.94
C ALA A 59 -0.04 9.33 0.44
N ASP A 60 0.03 8.21 1.16
CA ASP A 60 -0.57 8.05 2.49
C ASP A 60 0.07 9.01 3.52
N LEU A 61 1.41 9.14 3.51
CA LEU A 61 2.13 10.08 4.38
C LEU A 61 1.74 11.54 4.07
N PHE A 62 1.63 11.89 2.78
CA PHE A 62 1.22 13.23 2.37
C PHE A 62 -0.21 13.52 2.81
N ALA A 63 -1.13 12.57 2.60
CA ALA A 63 -2.51 12.69 3.06
C ALA A 63 -2.61 12.87 4.58
N GLN A 64 -1.82 12.13 5.35
CA GLN A 64 -1.75 12.28 6.82
C GLN A 64 -1.25 13.66 7.25
N ILE A 65 -0.24 14.22 6.56
CA ILE A 65 0.27 15.56 6.84
C ILE A 65 -0.83 16.61 6.57
N VAL A 66 -1.50 16.52 5.42
CA VAL A 66 -2.62 17.41 5.09
C VAL A 66 -3.74 17.29 6.11
N GLN A 67 -4.09 16.06 6.51
CA GLN A 67 -5.12 15.82 7.51
C GLN A 67 -4.73 16.39 8.88
N LEU A 68 -3.46 16.27 9.29
CA LEU A 68 -2.98 16.85 10.55
C LEU A 68 -3.03 18.39 10.52
N ILE A 69 -2.60 19.01 9.41
CA ILE A 69 -2.56 20.46 9.25
C ILE A 69 -3.97 21.05 9.14
N VAL A 70 -4.91 20.33 8.52
CA VAL A 70 -6.21 20.89 8.16
C VAL A 70 -7.32 20.39 9.09
N ALA A 71 -7.40 19.09 9.34
CA ALA A 71 -8.50 18.51 10.12
C ALA A 71 -8.39 18.83 11.60
N VAL A 72 -7.18 18.84 12.18
CA VAL A 72 -7.01 19.16 13.61
C VAL A 72 -7.40 20.60 13.92
N PRO A 73 -6.83 21.64 13.27
CA PRO A 73 -7.24 23.02 13.55
C PRO A 73 -8.71 23.27 13.25
N THR A 74 -9.25 22.66 12.19
CA THR A 74 -10.67 22.87 11.88
C THR A 74 -11.60 22.22 12.90
N THR A 75 -11.22 21.05 13.43
CA THR A 75 -11.96 20.40 14.54
C THR A 75 -11.95 21.30 15.77
N PHE A 76 -10.81 21.93 16.09
CA PHE A 76 -10.71 22.89 17.19
C PHE A 76 -11.56 24.14 16.95
N ALA A 77 -11.59 24.65 15.72
CA ALA A 77 -12.37 25.83 15.34
C ALA A 77 -13.89 25.57 15.31
N GLY A 78 -14.34 24.31 15.34
CA GLY A 78 -15.76 23.94 15.30
C GLY A 78 -16.46 24.33 13.99
N GLN A 79 -15.71 24.58 12.91
CA GLN A 79 -16.29 24.90 11.61
C GLN A 79 -16.76 23.61 10.92
N LYS A 80 -17.94 23.68 10.30
CA LYS A 80 -18.50 22.56 9.52
C LYS A 80 -17.66 22.36 8.26
N TRP A 81 -16.97 21.22 8.20
CA TRP A 81 -16.27 20.78 7.01
C TRP A 81 -17.24 20.19 5.99
N GLY A 82 -17.02 20.45 4.70
CA GLY A 82 -17.39 19.46 3.68
C GLY A 82 -18.71 19.64 2.93
N TYR A 83 -19.16 20.86 2.60
CA TYR A 83 -20.27 20.97 1.63
C TYR A 83 -19.80 20.98 0.17
N TYR A 84 -18.66 21.62 -0.13
CA TYR A 84 -18.24 21.85 -1.53
C TYR A 84 -17.04 21.01 -1.99
N ALA A 85 -16.16 20.59 -1.08
CA ALA A 85 -14.93 19.88 -1.45
C ALA A 85 -15.06 18.34 -1.48
N SER A 86 -16.04 17.74 -0.78
CA SER A 86 -16.10 16.29 -0.58
C SER A 86 -16.92 15.53 -1.64
N THR A 87 -17.77 16.20 -2.42
CA THR A 87 -18.76 15.48 -3.24
C THR A 87 -18.20 14.99 -4.57
N TYR A 88 -17.39 15.79 -5.25
CA TYR A 88 -16.97 15.51 -6.63
C TYR A 88 -15.57 14.89 -6.73
N LEU A 89 -14.70 15.22 -5.77
CA LEU A 89 -13.30 14.80 -5.78
C LEU A 89 -13.13 13.28 -5.61
N PRO A 90 -13.80 12.62 -4.64
CA PRO A 90 -13.71 11.16 -4.49
C PRO A 90 -14.35 10.40 -5.65
N ALA A 91 -15.47 10.90 -6.17
CA ALA A 91 -16.15 10.30 -7.32
C ALA A 91 -15.28 10.34 -8.59
N ALA A 92 -14.59 11.45 -8.84
CA ALA A 92 -13.65 11.58 -9.95
C ALA A 92 -12.43 10.66 -9.79
N MET A 93 -11.88 10.56 -8.57
CA MET A 93 -10.79 9.62 -8.27
C MET A 93 -11.21 8.17 -8.50
N LEU A 94 -12.40 7.78 -8.06
CA LEU A 94 -12.94 6.43 -8.25
C LEU A 94 -13.08 6.07 -9.74
N LEU A 95 -13.61 6.99 -10.56
CA LEU A 95 -13.68 6.79 -12.01
C LEU A 95 -12.30 6.63 -12.66
N ALA A 96 -11.32 7.43 -12.22
CA ALA A 96 -9.95 7.32 -12.71
C ALA A 96 -9.31 5.97 -12.33
N TYR A 97 -9.50 5.51 -11.09
CA TYR A 97 -9.01 4.20 -10.65
C TYR A 97 -9.68 3.04 -11.39
N LEU A 98 -10.99 3.10 -11.59
CA LEU A 98 -11.73 2.10 -12.36
C LEU A 98 -11.20 2.02 -13.80
N ALA A 99 -10.93 3.16 -14.45
CA ALA A 99 -10.35 3.20 -15.79
C ALA A 99 -8.94 2.59 -15.83
N ILE A 100 -8.08 2.91 -14.85
CA ILE A 100 -6.74 2.32 -14.73
C ILE A 100 -6.83 0.80 -14.52
N TYR A 101 -7.70 0.36 -13.61
CA TYR A 101 -7.92 -1.05 -13.31
C TYR A 101 -8.38 -1.82 -14.55
N ILE A 102 -9.37 -1.29 -15.27
CA ILE A 102 -9.87 -1.87 -16.51
C ILE A 102 -8.75 -1.98 -17.54
N ARG A 103 -7.97 -0.91 -17.74
CA ARG A 103 -6.85 -0.90 -18.69
C ARG A 103 -5.78 -1.93 -18.34
N VAL A 104 -5.37 -2.01 -17.07
CA VAL A 104 -4.40 -3.00 -16.59
C VAL A 104 -4.93 -4.41 -16.79
N ARG A 105 -6.21 -4.65 -16.46
CA ARG A 105 -6.82 -5.97 -16.58
C ARG A 105 -6.93 -6.42 -18.04
N TYR A 106 -7.32 -5.53 -18.95
CA TYR A 106 -7.34 -5.83 -20.39
C TYR A 106 -5.93 -6.12 -20.93
N PHE A 107 -4.95 -5.30 -20.56
CA PHE A 107 -3.57 -5.47 -21.01
C PHE A 107 -2.93 -6.78 -20.52
N VAL A 108 -3.18 -7.14 -19.26
CA VAL A 108 -2.68 -8.38 -18.66
C VAL A 108 -3.40 -9.59 -19.26
N ASN A 109 -4.72 -9.53 -19.44
CA ASN A 109 -5.49 -10.65 -19.98
C ASN A 109 -5.13 -10.95 -21.44
N ALA A 110 -4.88 -9.92 -22.26
CA ALA A 110 -4.46 -10.09 -23.66
C ALA A 110 -3.09 -10.79 -23.78
N ASN A 111 -2.17 -10.54 -22.84
CA ASN A 111 -0.83 -11.12 -22.86
C ASN A 111 -0.73 -12.49 -22.16
N LEU A 112 -1.76 -12.91 -21.41
CA LEU A 112 -1.69 -14.11 -20.56
C LEU A 112 -1.85 -15.45 -21.30
N PHE A 113 -2.27 -15.42 -22.57
CA PHE A 113 -2.69 -16.63 -23.30
C PHE A 113 -1.51 -17.49 -23.80
N LYS A 114 -0.26 -17.01 -23.69
CA LYS A 114 0.88 -17.56 -24.46
C LYS A 114 1.89 -18.40 -23.67
N MET A 115 1.53 -18.97 -22.52
CA MET A 115 2.51 -19.00 -21.45
C MET A 115 2.58 -20.31 -20.60
N SER A 116 3.81 -20.71 -20.26
CA SER A 116 4.33 -22.07 -19.96
C SER A 116 4.20 -22.52 -18.50
N SER A 117 4.64 -23.74 -18.16
CA SER A 117 4.48 -24.33 -16.82
C SER A 117 5.21 -23.60 -15.69
N MET A 118 6.35 -22.93 -15.95
CA MET A 118 7.06 -22.09 -14.97
C MET A 118 6.21 -20.90 -14.50
N GLU A 119 5.20 -20.51 -15.28
CA GLU A 119 4.32 -19.41 -14.90
C GLU A 119 3.23 -19.78 -13.93
N LYS A 120 2.97 -21.06 -13.67
CA LYS A 120 1.98 -21.43 -12.65
C LYS A 120 2.36 -20.84 -11.27
N GLU A 121 3.65 -20.86 -10.93
CA GLU A 121 4.14 -20.27 -9.68
C GLU A 121 4.17 -18.73 -9.72
N ARG A 122 4.47 -18.14 -10.88
CA ARG A 122 4.38 -16.69 -11.07
C ARG A 122 2.93 -16.19 -10.93
N LYS A 123 1.97 -16.90 -11.54
CA LYS A 123 0.53 -16.63 -11.45
C LYS A 123 0.01 -16.71 -10.03
N LYS A 124 0.51 -17.64 -9.19
CA LYS A 124 0.15 -17.68 -7.76
C LYS A 124 0.58 -16.41 -7.03
N ARG A 125 1.80 -15.91 -7.30
CA ARG A 125 2.29 -14.65 -6.72
C ARG A 125 1.49 -13.46 -7.22
N GLU A 126 1.22 -13.40 -8.52
CA GLU A 126 0.41 -12.34 -9.13
C GLU A 126 -1.02 -12.30 -8.57
N LYS A 127 -1.67 -13.45 -8.38
CA LYS A 127 -3.00 -13.53 -7.75
C LYS A 127 -3.00 -12.94 -6.33
N LYS A 128 -1.96 -13.20 -5.54
CA LYS A 128 -1.85 -12.63 -4.18
C LYS A 128 -1.68 -11.11 -4.21
N VAL A 129 -0.83 -10.62 -5.11
CA VAL A 129 -0.63 -9.17 -5.31
C VAL A 129 -1.92 -8.50 -5.80
N LEU A 130 -2.65 -9.15 -6.72
CA LEU A 130 -3.90 -8.64 -7.24
C LEU A 130 -5.01 -8.63 -6.17
N LEU A 131 -5.08 -9.68 -5.34
CA LEU A 131 -5.99 -9.71 -4.19
C LEU A 131 -5.67 -8.60 -3.19
N GLN A 132 -4.38 -8.36 -2.92
CA GLN A 132 -3.95 -7.27 -2.06
C GLN A 132 -4.36 -5.90 -2.61
N ALA A 133 -4.09 -5.64 -3.89
CA ALA A 133 -4.47 -4.38 -4.53
C ALA A 133 -6.00 -4.21 -4.54
N PHE A 134 -6.74 -5.29 -4.78
CA PHE A 134 -8.20 -5.29 -4.72
C PHE A 134 -8.72 -4.97 -3.32
N LEU A 135 -8.13 -5.55 -2.26
CA LEU A 135 -8.51 -5.22 -0.88
C LEU A 135 -8.25 -3.76 -0.55
N ILE A 136 -7.04 -3.25 -0.84
CA ILE A 136 -6.69 -1.84 -0.59
C ILE A 136 -7.65 -0.91 -1.33
N CYS A 137 -7.91 -1.18 -2.60
CA CYS A 137 -8.85 -0.40 -3.42
C CYS A 137 -10.29 -0.47 -2.87
N GLY A 138 -10.78 -1.66 -2.53
CA GLY A 138 -12.14 -1.83 -2.02
C GLY A 138 -12.36 -1.07 -0.70
N PHE A 139 -11.35 -1.04 0.18
CA PHE A 139 -11.43 -0.24 1.40
C PHE A 139 -11.37 1.28 1.13
N LEU A 140 -10.57 1.74 0.15
CA LEU A 140 -10.56 3.14 -0.30
C LEU A 140 -11.92 3.57 -0.84
N GLU A 141 -12.53 2.78 -1.71
CA GLU A 141 -13.85 3.11 -2.26
C GLU A 141 -14.95 3.08 -1.19
N LEU A 142 -14.91 2.09 -0.28
CA LEU A 142 -15.89 2.00 0.81
C LEU A 142 -15.85 3.26 1.70
N GLN A 143 -14.66 3.77 1.98
CA GLN A 143 -14.48 5.02 2.71
C GLN A 143 -15.03 6.22 1.92
N ASP A 144 -14.70 6.33 0.64
CA ASP A 144 -15.17 7.45 -0.19
C ASP A 144 -16.70 7.47 -0.27
N LEU A 145 -17.34 6.29 -0.37
CA LEU A 145 -18.79 6.16 -0.28
C LEU A 145 -19.31 6.63 1.09
N ALA A 146 -18.64 6.27 2.18
CA ALA A 146 -19.00 6.75 3.52
C ALA A 146 -18.90 8.29 3.62
N PHE A 147 -17.86 8.91 3.06
CA PHE A 147 -17.72 10.38 2.99
C PHE A 147 -18.81 11.05 2.15
N ILE A 148 -19.32 10.39 1.12
CA ILE A 148 -20.37 10.93 0.26
C ILE A 148 -21.76 10.79 0.90
N TYR A 149 -22.05 9.63 1.50
CA TYR A 149 -23.40 9.31 1.97
C TYR A 149 -23.67 9.73 3.41
N ILE A 150 -22.70 9.62 4.32
CA ILE A 150 -22.92 9.90 5.74
C ILE A 150 -23.30 11.38 5.98
N PRO A 151 -22.63 12.39 5.38
CA PRO A 151 -23.01 13.79 5.59
C PRO A 151 -24.41 14.16 5.08
N LYS A 152 -25.00 13.34 4.20
CA LYS A 152 -26.35 13.58 3.65
C LYS A 152 -27.47 13.18 4.62
N ILE A 153 -27.15 12.42 5.68
CA ILE A 153 -28.14 12.03 6.68
C ILE A 153 -28.43 13.28 7.53
N PRO A 154 -29.67 13.81 7.52
CA PRO A 154 -30.02 14.97 8.32
C PRO A 154 -30.11 14.56 9.79
N VAL A 155 -28.99 14.64 10.50
CA VAL A 155 -28.94 14.48 11.95
C VAL A 155 -28.78 15.83 12.61
N GLU A 156 -29.71 16.14 13.50
CA GLU A 156 -29.69 17.36 14.30
C GLU A 156 -28.92 17.16 15.62
N GLY A 157 -28.41 18.26 16.16
CA GLY A 157 -27.70 18.30 17.44
C GLY A 157 -26.38 17.54 17.47
N GLN A 158 -26.14 16.83 18.58
CA GLN A 158 -24.85 16.20 18.90
C GLN A 158 -24.44 15.06 17.95
N TRP A 159 -25.41 14.41 17.31
CA TRP A 159 -25.17 13.29 16.40
C TRP A 159 -24.37 13.69 15.16
N SER A 160 -24.52 14.94 14.69
CA SER A 160 -23.74 15.47 13.57
C SER A 160 -22.23 15.49 13.87
N TYR A 161 -21.87 15.80 15.12
CA TYR A 161 -20.47 15.79 15.57
C TYR A 161 -19.92 14.36 15.64
N LEU A 162 -20.71 13.40 16.16
CA LEU A 162 -20.31 11.99 16.22
C LEU A 162 -20.15 11.37 14.82
N LEU A 163 -20.99 11.73 13.86
CA LEU A 163 -20.82 11.29 12.46
C LEU A 163 -19.54 11.86 11.87
N THR A 164 -19.26 13.14 12.07
CA THR A 164 -18.00 13.77 11.62
C THR A 164 -16.79 13.07 12.26
N PHE A 165 -16.88 12.69 13.53
CA PHE A 165 -15.85 11.91 14.22
C PHE A 165 -15.65 10.53 13.63
N THR A 166 -16.73 9.80 13.42
CA THR A 166 -16.71 8.45 12.83
C THR A 166 -16.10 8.47 11.43
N ILE A 167 -16.49 9.45 10.61
CA ILE A 167 -15.95 9.66 9.27
C ILE A 167 -14.43 9.88 9.33
N ASN A 168 -13.95 10.80 10.17
CA ASN A 168 -12.52 11.07 10.27
C ASN A 168 -11.73 9.89 10.86
N TRP A 169 -12.30 9.16 11.83
CA TRP A 169 -11.70 7.91 12.33
C TRP A 169 -11.57 6.87 11.23
N SER A 170 -12.60 6.72 10.39
CA SER A 170 -12.54 5.81 9.24
C SER A 170 -11.40 6.18 8.28
N GLY A 171 -11.23 7.48 8.02
CA GLY A 171 -10.10 8.04 7.26
C GLY A 171 -8.73 7.64 7.80
N ILE A 172 -8.52 7.83 9.12
CA ILE A 172 -7.23 7.53 9.74
C ILE A 172 -6.97 6.01 9.79
N LEU A 173 -8.01 5.22 10.09
CA LEU A 173 -7.93 3.76 10.10
C LEU A 173 -7.60 3.22 8.71
N LEU A 174 -8.19 3.75 7.66
CA LEU A 174 -7.88 3.34 6.30
C LEU A 174 -6.43 3.63 5.93
N ASN A 175 -5.92 4.81 6.28
CA ASN A 175 -4.50 5.15 6.06
C ASN A 175 -3.56 4.19 6.79
N SER A 176 -4.03 3.50 7.84
CA SER A 176 -3.26 2.45 8.54
C SER A 176 -3.43 1.05 7.92
N MET A 177 -4.50 0.80 7.16
CA MET A 177 -4.77 -0.49 6.53
C MET A 177 -3.75 -0.82 5.43
N SER A 178 -3.27 0.18 4.68
CA SER A 178 -2.26 -0.01 3.62
C SER A 178 -1.01 -0.75 4.16
N PRO A 179 -0.33 -0.28 5.23
CA PRO A 179 0.75 -1.03 5.87
C PRO A 179 0.35 -2.39 6.43
N ILE A 180 -0.81 -2.48 7.10
CA ILE A 180 -1.25 -3.73 7.74
C ILE A 180 -1.44 -4.83 6.69
N ILE A 181 -2.08 -4.51 5.57
CA ILE A 181 -2.30 -5.45 4.46
C ILE A 181 -0.93 -5.84 3.86
N LEU A 182 -0.03 -4.88 3.64
CA LEU A 182 1.32 -5.16 3.13
C LEU A 182 2.10 -6.10 4.04
N PHE A 183 2.06 -5.89 5.36
CA PHE A 183 2.73 -6.74 6.33
C PHE A 183 2.11 -8.13 6.43
N THR A 184 0.79 -8.24 6.27
CA THR A 184 0.07 -9.50 6.38
C THR A 184 0.31 -10.40 5.17
N PHE A 185 0.28 -9.84 3.96
CA PHE A 185 0.35 -10.63 2.73
C PHE A 185 1.78 -10.83 2.21
N ASN A 186 2.74 -10.00 2.61
CA ASN A 186 4.13 -10.11 2.18
C ASN A 186 5.01 -10.73 3.27
N LYS A 187 5.18 -12.05 3.22
CA LYS A 187 6.03 -12.81 4.15
C LYS A 187 7.46 -12.28 4.22
N GLU A 188 8.03 -11.85 3.10
CA GLU A 188 9.41 -11.35 3.07
C GLU A 188 9.55 -10.04 3.87
N ILE A 189 8.58 -9.12 3.72
CA ILE A 189 8.54 -7.88 4.51
C ILE A 189 8.33 -8.21 6.00
N SER A 190 7.39 -9.11 6.31
CA SER A 190 7.11 -9.55 7.68
C SER A 190 8.36 -10.16 8.36
N GLU A 191 9.09 -11.03 7.66
CA GLU A 191 10.33 -11.63 8.18
C GLU A 191 11.42 -10.59 8.43
N ARG A 192 11.55 -9.59 7.54
CA ARG A 192 12.49 -8.48 7.76
C ARG A 192 12.11 -7.64 8.97
N ILE A 193 10.83 -7.37 9.18
CA ILE A 193 10.35 -6.66 10.38
C ILE A 193 10.64 -7.47 11.63
N LYS A 194 10.36 -8.78 11.62
CA LYS A 194 10.71 -9.66 12.75
C LYS A 194 12.20 -9.62 13.06
N LYS A 195 13.06 -9.58 12.03
CA LYS A 195 14.51 -9.41 12.21
C LYS A 195 14.89 -8.03 12.75
N LEU A 196 14.20 -6.97 12.33
CA LEU A 196 14.45 -5.62 12.84
C LEU A 196 14.01 -5.47 14.30
N ILE A 197 12.81 -5.93 14.65
CA ILE A 197 12.28 -5.89 16.02
C ILE A 197 13.08 -6.85 16.92
N GLY A 198 13.36 -8.06 16.43
CA GLY A 198 14.17 -9.05 17.14
C GLY A 198 15.67 -8.72 17.24
N GLY A 199 16.15 -7.72 16.49
CA GLY A 199 17.48 -7.14 16.70
C GLY A 199 17.50 -6.03 17.74
N ILE A 200 16.35 -5.38 17.99
CA ILE A 200 16.17 -4.39 19.05
C ILE A 200 15.97 -5.09 20.41
N ILE A 201 15.31 -6.24 20.43
CA ILE A 201 15.21 -7.11 21.60
C ILE A 201 16.46 -8.01 21.59
N PRO A 202 17.47 -7.80 22.45
CA PRO A 202 18.65 -8.65 22.46
C PRO A 202 18.21 -10.10 22.67
N GLN A 203 18.55 -10.98 21.74
CA GLN A 203 18.31 -12.43 21.86
C GLN A 203 19.20 -12.99 22.97
N ARG A 204 18.85 -12.71 24.21
CA ARG A 204 19.35 -13.41 25.38
C ARG A 204 18.66 -14.78 25.38
N PHE A 205 19.47 -15.82 25.16
CA PHE A 205 19.19 -17.23 25.38
C PHE A 205 18.28 -17.95 24.39
N SER A 206 18.89 -18.45 23.33
CA SER A 206 18.74 -19.88 23.03
C SER A 206 20.14 -20.46 22.94
N THR A 207 20.64 -20.95 24.09
CA THR A 207 21.73 -21.91 24.14
C THR A 207 21.26 -23.13 23.34
N VAL A 208 21.57 -23.14 22.06
CA VAL A 208 21.37 -24.30 21.20
C VAL A 208 22.30 -25.37 21.75
N THR A 209 21.74 -26.34 22.46
CA THR A 209 22.42 -27.60 22.74
C THR A 209 22.79 -28.24 21.41
N PRO A 210 24.06 -28.64 21.20
CA PRO A 210 24.47 -29.29 19.97
C PRO A 210 23.72 -30.62 19.85
N VAL A 211 22.83 -30.71 18.86
CA VAL A 211 22.25 -32.00 18.44
C VAL A 211 23.37 -32.78 17.75
N HIS A 212 23.84 -33.84 18.40
CA HIS A 212 24.73 -34.82 17.81
C HIS A 212 24.12 -35.32 16.50
N THR A 213 24.78 -34.99 15.38
CA THR A 213 24.42 -35.45 14.05
C THR A 213 24.74 -36.93 13.95
N ILE A 214 23.71 -37.77 13.91
CA ILE A 214 23.86 -39.19 13.55
C ILE A 214 24.15 -39.24 12.05
N GLN A 215 25.27 -39.88 11.71
CA GLN A 215 25.83 -40.05 10.38
C GLN A 215 24.96 -41.03 9.56
N PRO A 216 24.35 -40.62 8.43
CA PRO A 216 23.60 -41.54 7.58
C PRO A 216 24.54 -42.31 6.66
N THR A 217 24.70 -43.60 6.96
CA THR A 217 25.42 -44.57 6.14
C THR A 217 24.62 -44.91 4.87
N ALA A 218 25.26 -44.77 3.72
CA ALA A 218 25.00 -45.44 2.43
C ALA A 218 23.62 -45.24 1.74
N ILE A 219 23.46 -44.14 1.00
CA ILE A 219 22.62 -44.10 -0.22
C ILE A 219 23.38 -43.33 -1.31
N GLN A 220 24.37 -43.97 -1.95
CA GLN A 220 25.29 -43.33 -2.89
C GLN A 220 25.04 -43.51 -4.41
N PRO A 221 24.17 -44.40 -4.95
CA PRO A 221 24.05 -44.50 -6.42
C PRO A 221 23.01 -43.55 -7.06
N ALA A 222 22.05 -43.01 -6.31
CA ALA A 222 20.97 -42.19 -6.89
C ALA A 222 21.35 -40.71 -7.12
N GLN A 223 22.21 -40.14 -6.27
CA GLN A 223 22.59 -38.72 -6.36
C GLN A 223 23.60 -38.41 -7.47
N GLN A 224 24.42 -39.39 -7.90
CA GLN A 224 25.34 -39.21 -9.03
C GLN A 224 24.59 -39.08 -10.37
N LYS A 225 23.47 -39.79 -10.54
CA LYS A 225 22.66 -39.73 -11.78
C LYS A 225 21.97 -38.37 -11.97
N ILE A 226 21.63 -37.70 -10.87
CA ILE A 226 21.00 -36.36 -10.88
C ILE A 226 22.03 -35.27 -11.23
N LYS A 227 23.27 -35.36 -10.72
CA LYS A 227 24.34 -34.42 -11.10
C LYS A 227 24.69 -34.49 -12.59
N HIS A 228 24.69 -35.68 -13.18
CA HIS A 228 24.99 -35.84 -14.61
C HIS A 228 23.89 -35.28 -15.52
N TRP A 229 22.62 -35.41 -15.14
CA TRP A 229 21.50 -34.79 -15.87
C TRP A 229 21.50 -33.25 -15.78
N SER A 230 21.90 -32.69 -14.63
CA SER A 230 21.98 -31.23 -14.45
C SER A 230 23.05 -30.55 -15.32
N GLN A 231 24.15 -31.24 -15.62
CA GLN A 231 25.24 -30.68 -16.42
C GLN A 231 24.91 -30.63 -17.93
N LYS A 232 24.04 -31.54 -18.41
CA LYS A 232 23.66 -31.63 -19.82
C LYS A 232 22.68 -30.52 -20.26
N TRP A 233 21.94 -29.93 -19.32
CA TRP A 233 20.97 -28.86 -19.59
C TRP A 233 21.51 -27.44 -19.31
N LEU A 234 22.71 -27.31 -18.76
CA LEU A 234 23.39 -26.03 -18.49
C LEU A 234 24.41 -25.66 -19.58
N GLN A 235 24.13 -25.97 -20.85
CA GLN A 235 24.83 -25.26 -21.92
C GLN A 235 24.24 -23.85 -22.00
N PRO A 236 25.07 -22.79 -21.87
CA PRO A 236 24.59 -21.43 -21.93
C PRO A 236 23.97 -21.19 -23.31
N ILE A 237 22.65 -21.00 -23.35
CA ILE A 237 21.98 -20.51 -24.55
C ILE A 237 22.53 -19.10 -24.76
N ASN A 238 23.39 -18.96 -25.76
CA ASN A 238 23.97 -17.70 -26.19
C ASN A 238 22.87 -16.86 -26.88
N LEU A 239 21.93 -16.35 -26.08
CA LEU A 239 20.95 -15.39 -26.54
C LEU A 239 21.70 -14.06 -26.64
N ASN A 240 22.05 -13.69 -27.86
CA ASN A 240 22.49 -12.36 -28.24
C ASN A 240 21.30 -11.40 -28.05
N ILE A 241 20.99 -11.09 -26.79
CA ILE A 241 19.96 -10.12 -26.41
C ILE A 241 20.57 -8.76 -26.70
N LYS A 242 20.23 -8.24 -27.87
CA LYS A 242 20.47 -6.85 -28.27
C LYS A 242 19.83 -5.96 -27.19
N GLU A 243 20.66 -5.29 -26.40
CA GLU A 243 20.21 -4.31 -25.43
C GLU A 243 19.44 -3.21 -26.17
N GLU A 244 18.12 -3.19 -26.04
CA GLU A 244 17.30 -2.06 -26.46
C GLU A 244 17.47 -0.93 -25.44
N PRO A 245 17.96 0.25 -25.84
CA PRO A 245 17.93 1.43 -24.99
C PRO A 245 16.56 2.13 -25.11
N GLU A 246 16.20 2.89 -24.07
CA GLU A 246 15.19 3.96 -24.08
C GLU A 246 13.70 3.64 -23.85
N PHE A 247 13.35 2.91 -22.78
CA PHE A 247 11.97 3.01 -22.23
C PHE A 247 11.83 3.97 -21.03
N ASP A 248 12.93 4.52 -20.49
CA ASP A 248 12.89 5.43 -19.33
C ASP A 248 12.67 6.92 -19.69
N ARG A 249 12.52 7.28 -20.99
CA ARG A 249 12.28 8.67 -21.41
C ARG A 249 10.80 9.06 -21.61
N PHE A 250 9.86 8.12 -21.67
CA PHE A 250 8.50 8.45 -22.12
C PHE A 250 7.50 8.87 -21.03
N ILE A 251 7.82 8.75 -19.75
CA ILE A 251 6.85 9.06 -18.67
C ILE A 251 7.02 10.49 -18.11
N PHE A 252 8.14 11.18 -18.34
CA PHE A 252 8.36 12.52 -17.76
C PHE A 252 8.39 13.70 -18.75
N THR A 253 8.53 13.48 -20.06
CA THR A 253 8.54 14.57 -21.07
C THR A 253 7.18 14.84 -21.71
N GLY A 254 6.21 13.93 -21.60
CA GLY A 254 4.86 14.10 -22.19
C GLY A 254 3.97 15.14 -21.50
N VAL A 255 4.28 15.52 -20.26
CA VAL A 255 3.47 16.50 -19.50
C VAL A 255 3.98 17.93 -19.64
N ILE A 256 5.27 18.14 -19.96
CA ILE A 256 5.85 19.49 -20.04
C ILE A 256 5.70 20.10 -21.45
N ASN A 257 5.70 19.29 -22.52
CA ASN A 257 5.55 19.82 -23.88
C ASN A 257 4.10 20.01 -24.35
N GLY A 258 3.09 19.61 -23.57
CA GLY A 258 1.67 19.75 -23.91
C GLY A 258 1.04 21.11 -23.61
N GLN A 259 1.74 22.01 -22.90
CA GLN A 259 1.19 23.33 -22.51
C GLN A 259 1.81 24.55 -23.22
N LEU A 260 2.83 24.38 -24.06
CA LEU A 260 3.46 25.51 -24.79
C LEU A 260 2.97 25.68 -26.23
N GLY A 261 2.09 24.81 -26.74
CA GLY A 261 1.66 24.81 -28.14
C GLY A 261 0.36 25.56 -28.48
N ASN A 262 -0.34 26.16 -27.51
CA ASN A 262 -1.70 26.68 -27.74
C ASN A 262 -1.92 28.15 -27.33
N GLN A 263 -0.87 28.97 -27.36
CA GLN A 263 -0.92 30.43 -27.13
C GLN A 263 -0.42 31.25 -28.33
N ALA A 264 -0.33 30.63 -29.51
CA ALA A 264 -0.01 31.33 -30.76
C ALA A 264 -0.98 30.92 -31.86
N LYS A 265 -2.23 31.35 -31.73
CA LYS A 265 -3.21 31.58 -32.82
C LYS A 265 -4.42 32.32 -32.29
#